data_AF-A0A8J4JTT0-F1
#
_entry.id   AF-A0A8J4JTT0-F1
#
_cell.length_a   1.000
_cell.length_b   1.000
_cell.length_c   1.000
_cell.angle_alpha   90.00
_cell.angle_beta   90.00
_cell.angle_gamma   90.00
#
_symmetry.space_group_name_H-M   'P 1'
#
loop_
_entity.id
_entity.type
_entity.pdbx_description
1 polymer ?
#
loop_
_entity_poly.entity_id
_entity_poly.type
_entity_poly.pdbx_seq_one_letter_code
_entity_poly.pdbx_strand_id
1 'polypeptide(L)'
;SPPDLAQLCADEGSFDAATLSENGTMLFFRAGLWGWPVERVLGAAGRDRPRGPGLWVGSGGVGCVSCPGGAPVLGVSPRVWPHGAPRGGVRGSQPMGCLQGEQVWAYAGGQLRPGFPRRIGDEFPGVPGGVDAAVECYPEDCGGETVLFFKGDTVYSFDLALRVTKPRVWPGLGPCSAALRWLERYYCLRGTHFHRFDPLTGKVHIGYPRDLRDYFIPCPGRGHGQGNASWGDAGDRCSEMPFQAFLSDDTGRIYAFRGGLSFRLDSWRDGYHAWPLGQMWPELEGEVDAAFAWDGRTYLIQGSQVSIFLSEQGHRRVLGYPRALQEELGVPSADAAFTCPGSAHLYLITGDRIRLVDLTQMPRHVGEPVLLPHDHVDGAMCTNDGVFLFRGPSYHQYSSMAQLLGAQQPAPPQSIATHFFHCPQ
;
A
#
# COMPACT_ATOMS: atom_id res chain seq x y z
N SER A 1 16.84 23.62 19.07
CA SER A 1 16.81 23.48 17.60
C SER A 1 16.56 22.03 17.27
N PRO A 2 15.75 21.71 16.24
CA PRO A 2 15.74 20.36 15.72
C PRO A 2 17.18 19.98 15.32
N PRO A 3 17.71 18.80 15.71
CA PRO A 3 18.85 18.16 15.06
C PRO A 3 18.89 18.36 13.55
N ASP A 4 20.07 18.70 13.03
CA ASP A 4 20.28 18.67 11.59
C ASP A 4 20.23 17.21 11.10
N LEU A 5 19.87 16.98 9.83
CA LEU A 5 19.88 15.66 9.19
C LEU A 5 21.22 14.94 9.42
N ALA A 6 22.32 15.69 9.43
CA ALA A 6 23.66 15.17 9.76
C ALA A 6 23.72 14.50 11.15
N GLN A 7 23.06 15.06 12.16
CA GLN A 7 22.96 14.45 13.49
C GLN A 7 22.12 13.19 13.44
N LEU A 8 20.96 13.19 12.75
CA LEU A 8 20.11 12.00 12.61
C LEU A 8 20.85 10.83 11.94
N CYS A 9 21.68 11.14 10.95
CA CYS A 9 22.48 10.16 10.22
C CYS A 9 23.66 9.62 11.05
N ALA A 10 24.24 10.44 11.92
CA ALA A 10 25.31 10.05 12.83
C ALA A 10 24.81 9.35 14.10
N ASP A 11 23.53 9.52 14.44
CA ASP A 11 22.93 8.96 15.65
C ASP A 11 22.64 7.46 15.48
N GLU A 12 23.09 6.66 16.44
CA GLU A 12 22.83 5.22 16.53
C GLU A 12 21.64 4.89 17.46
N GLY A 13 20.99 5.90 18.03
CA GLY A 13 19.85 5.77 18.92
C GLY A 13 18.58 5.23 18.25
N SER A 14 17.70 4.63 19.06
CA SER A 14 16.39 4.16 18.59
C SER A 14 15.40 5.29 18.39
N PHE A 15 14.41 5.04 17.54
CA PHE A 15 13.16 5.79 17.56
C PHE A 15 12.18 5.10 18.51
N ASP A 16 11.36 5.92 19.18
CA ASP A 16 10.33 5.47 20.12
C ASP A 16 8.96 5.29 19.44
N ALA A 17 8.76 5.92 18.28
CA ALA A 17 7.69 5.56 17.35
C ALA A 17 7.98 5.96 15.93
N ALA A 18 7.22 5.32 15.04
CA ALA A 18 7.11 5.69 13.64
C ALA A 18 5.64 5.55 13.21
N THR A 19 5.15 6.45 12.36
CA THR A 19 3.79 6.36 11.77
C THR A 19 3.74 7.14 10.46
N LEU A 20 2.68 6.96 9.67
CA LEU A 20 2.33 7.87 8.59
C LEU A 20 1.35 8.94 9.10
N SER A 21 1.52 10.17 8.62
CA SER A 21 0.57 11.27 8.83
C SER A 21 -0.64 11.13 7.90
N GLU A 22 -1.66 11.97 8.10
CA GLU A 22 -2.85 12.00 7.22
C GLU A 22 -2.53 12.36 5.76
N ASN A 23 -1.38 13.02 5.55
CA ASN A 23 -0.86 13.40 4.24
C ASN A 23 0.19 12.40 3.73
N GLY A 24 0.33 11.25 4.40
CA GLY A 24 1.28 10.18 4.09
C GLY A 24 2.75 10.53 4.30
N THR A 25 3.04 11.58 5.08
CA THR A 25 4.40 11.88 5.53
C THR A 25 4.80 10.88 6.60
N MET A 26 5.98 10.26 6.47
CA MET A 26 6.50 9.37 7.50
C MET A 26 7.05 10.20 8.66
N LEU A 27 6.59 9.91 9.87
CA LEU A 27 6.97 10.61 11.10
C LEU A 27 7.76 9.66 11.99
N PHE A 28 8.96 10.07 12.42
CA PHE A 28 9.76 9.33 13.39
C PHE A 28 9.91 10.14 14.68
N PHE A 29 9.70 9.52 15.84
CA PHE A 29 9.71 10.19 17.15
C PHE A 29 10.84 9.64 18.03
N ARG A 30 11.48 10.52 18.81
CA ARG A 30 12.52 10.18 19.80
C ARG A 30 12.40 11.10 21.01
N ALA A 31 12.54 10.56 22.22
CA ALA A 31 12.39 11.28 23.47
C ALA A 31 13.38 12.47 23.54
N GLY A 32 12.89 13.63 23.97
CA GLY A 32 13.67 14.87 24.04
C GLY A 32 13.89 15.59 22.70
N LEU A 33 13.46 15.02 21.57
CA LEU A 33 13.52 15.64 20.24
C LEU A 33 12.12 15.65 19.62
N TRP A 34 11.70 16.79 19.06
CA TRP A 34 10.42 16.92 18.36
C TRP A 34 10.33 15.93 17.19
N GLY A 35 9.12 15.47 16.85
CA GLY A 35 8.89 14.51 15.76
C GLY A 35 9.48 14.97 14.43
N TRP A 36 10.08 14.02 13.69
CA TRP A 36 10.78 14.26 12.42
C TRP A 36 9.87 13.94 11.25
N PRO A 37 9.41 14.94 10.48
CA PRO A 37 8.81 14.68 9.19
C PRO A 37 9.91 14.24 8.22
N VAL A 38 9.81 13.01 7.73
CA VAL A 38 10.55 12.54 6.57
C VAL A 38 9.59 12.54 5.40
N GLU A 39 9.58 13.65 4.66
CA GLU A 39 8.88 13.72 3.38
C GLU A 39 9.78 13.08 2.33
N ARG A 40 9.44 11.85 1.92
CA ARG A 40 10.16 11.16 0.85
C ARG A 40 9.19 10.84 -0.28
N VAL A 41 9.31 11.57 -1.37
CA VAL A 41 8.82 11.11 -2.67
C VAL A 41 9.85 10.10 -3.15
N LEU A 42 9.62 8.81 -2.89
CA LEU A 42 10.47 7.74 -3.43
C LEU A 42 10.14 7.57 -4.93
N GLY A 43 10.65 8.49 -5.74
CA GLY A 43 10.78 8.27 -7.18
C GLY A 43 11.84 7.19 -7.40
N ALA A 44 11.49 6.13 -8.12
CA ALA A 44 12.48 5.20 -8.62
C ALA A 44 13.33 5.96 -9.66
N ALA A 45 14.48 6.42 -9.19
CA ALA A 45 15.66 6.84 -9.94
C ALA A 45 15.42 7.57 -11.29
N GLY A 46 15.07 8.85 -11.20
CA GLY A 46 15.09 9.77 -12.34
C GLY A 46 15.05 11.23 -11.90
N ARG A 47 16.20 11.79 -11.48
CA ARG A 47 16.40 13.23 -11.17
C ARG A 47 15.25 13.93 -10.40
N ASP A 48 14.79 13.35 -9.31
CA ASP A 48 14.02 14.15 -8.34
C ASP A 48 15.00 15.03 -7.55
N ARG A 49 14.95 16.34 -7.80
CA ARG A 49 15.55 17.31 -6.88
C ARG A 49 14.88 17.08 -5.53
N PRO A 50 15.63 16.84 -4.43
CA PRO A 50 15.03 16.99 -3.12
C PRO A 50 14.42 18.40 -3.09
N ARG A 51 13.11 18.51 -2.86
CA ARG A 51 12.68 19.69 -2.11
C ARG A 51 13.48 19.57 -0.82
N GLY A 52 14.43 20.49 -0.63
CA GLY A 52 15.30 20.51 0.54
C GLY A 52 14.44 20.44 1.82
N PRO A 53 15.04 20.14 2.99
CA PRO A 53 14.29 20.02 4.23
C PRO A 53 13.37 21.23 4.40
N GLY A 54 12.07 20.99 4.17
CA GLY A 54 11.03 21.96 4.40
C GLY A 54 10.91 22.08 5.91
N LEU A 55 11.56 23.11 6.46
CA LEU A 55 11.38 23.57 7.82
C LEU A 55 9.89 23.89 8.03
N TRP A 56 9.11 22.94 8.55
CA TRP A 56 7.83 23.27 9.17
C TRP A 56 8.07 23.58 10.65
N VAL A 57 8.50 24.82 10.90
CA VAL A 57 8.21 25.47 12.18
C VAL A 57 6.75 25.91 12.09
N GLY A 58 5.85 25.00 12.45
CA GLY A 58 4.43 25.30 12.59
C GLY A 58 4.17 25.97 13.94
N SER A 59 4.48 27.26 14.07
CA SER A 59 3.71 28.10 14.98
C SER A 59 2.31 28.25 14.40
N GLY A 60 1.40 27.34 14.78
CA GLY A 60 -0.01 27.36 14.37
C GLY A 60 -0.26 26.94 12.92
N GLY A 61 -0.51 25.64 12.69
CA GLY A 61 -0.97 25.15 11.39
C GLY A 61 -0.80 23.64 11.21
N VAL A 62 -1.86 22.89 11.55
CA VAL A 62 -2.24 21.55 11.07
C VAL A 62 -1.20 20.41 11.13
N GLY A 63 -1.37 19.49 12.09
CA GLY A 63 -1.06 18.06 11.86
C GLY A 63 0.04 17.39 12.70
N CYS A 64 0.88 18.13 13.42
CA CYS A 64 1.77 17.52 14.43
C CYS A 64 1.22 17.84 15.80
N VAL A 65 0.47 16.90 16.39
CA VAL A 65 0.05 17.06 17.78
C VAL A 65 1.20 16.65 18.68
N SER A 66 1.70 17.59 19.49
CA SER A 66 2.60 17.29 20.58
C SER A 66 1.85 16.45 21.62
N CYS A 67 2.21 15.17 21.76
CA CYS A 67 1.72 14.38 22.87
C CYS A 67 2.22 15.04 24.18
N PRO A 68 1.39 15.18 25.23
CA PRO A 68 1.76 15.97 26.41
C PRO A 68 2.95 15.37 27.17
N GLY A 69 3.99 16.16 27.44
CA GLY A 69 5.02 15.83 28.45
C GLY A 69 6.40 15.39 27.94
N GLY A 70 6.78 15.65 26.69
CA GLY A 70 8.14 15.34 26.19
C GLY A 70 8.47 13.85 26.14
N ALA A 71 7.44 13.03 26.19
CA ALA A 71 7.52 11.59 26.33
C ALA A 71 7.30 10.90 24.99
N PRO A 72 7.80 9.66 24.83
CA PRO A 72 7.75 8.93 23.58
C PRO A 72 6.31 8.87 23.04
N VAL A 73 6.17 9.28 21.79
CA VAL A 73 4.95 9.11 21.02
C VAL A 73 4.85 7.63 20.69
N LEU A 74 3.66 7.05 20.73
CA LEU A 74 3.33 5.80 20.05
C LEU A 74 2.21 6.13 19.08
N GLY A 75 2.58 6.23 17.80
CA GLY A 75 1.65 6.62 16.74
C GLY A 75 0.69 5.47 16.46
N VAL A 76 -0.61 5.72 16.65
CA VAL A 76 -1.67 4.81 16.20
C VAL A 76 -2.39 5.48 15.05
N SER A 77 -2.46 4.76 13.92
CA SER A 77 -3.03 5.28 12.68
C SER A 77 -4.50 5.68 12.80
N PRO A 78 -4.94 6.65 11.97
CA PRO A 78 -6.23 7.27 12.11
C PRO A 78 -7.49 6.44 11.86
N ARG A 79 -7.36 5.19 11.45
CA ARG A 79 -8.51 4.29 11.32
C ARG A 79 -8.76 3.43 12.55
N VAL A 80 -7.88 3.49 13.54
CA VAL A 80 -7.96 2.69 14.78
C VAL A 80 -9.03 3.19 15.75
N TRP A 81 -9.55 4.40 15.56
CA TRP A 81 -10.50 5.01 16.49
C TRP A 81 -11.96 4.74 16.08
N PRO A 82 -12.68 3.85 16.77
CA PRO A 82 -14.08 3.59 16.46
C PRO A 82 -14.91 4.78 16.97
N HIS A 83 -15.91 5.17 16.17
CA HIS A 83 -16.81 6.31 16.36
C HIS A 83 -16.20 7.70 16.12
N GLY A 84 -16.64 8.37 15.04
CA GLY A 84 -16.52 9.83 14.95
C GLY A 84 -16.31 10.48 13.58
N ALA A 85 -16.90 9.99 12.49
CA ALA A 85 -17.30 10.94 11.44
C ALA A 85 -18.78 11.29 11.72
N PRO A 86 -19.11 12.53 12.15
CA PRO A 86 -20.49 12.96 12.06
C PRO A 86 -20.91 12.86 10.60
N ARG A 87 -22.11 12.28 10.34
CA ARG A 87 -22.78 12.48 9.05
C ARG A 87 -22.96 14.00 8.89
N GLY A 88 -22.09 14.61 8.09
CA GLY A 88 -22.07 16.07 7.84
C GLY A 88 -20.76 16.81 8.15
N GLY A 89 -19.68 16.15 8.57
CA GLY A 89 -18.36 16.78 8.78
C GLY A 89 -17.43 16.72 7.57
N VAL A 90 -16.67 17.78 7.32
CA VAL A 90 -15.71 17.98 6.21
C VAL A 90 -14.84 16.74 5.96
N ARG A 91 -14.79 16.25 4.70
CA ARG A 91 -13.74 15.33 4.23
C ARG A 91 -12.39 16.00 4.46
N GLY A 92 -11.60 15.56 5.43
CA GLY A 92 -10.23 16.06 5.53
C GLY A 92 -9.51 16.00 6.86
N SER A 93 -10.02 15.32 7.90
CA SER A 93 -9.15 15.02 9.04
C SER A 93 -9.36 13.63 9.61
N GLN A 94 -8.27 12.88 9.68
CA GLN A 94 -8.19 11.47 10.04
C GLN A 94 -7.63 11.37 11.49
N PRO A 95 -8.30 10.70 12.45
CA PRO A 95 -7.98 10.91 13.87
C PRO A 95 -6.66 10.27 14.36
N MET A 96 -5.61 11.01 14.71
CA MET A 96 -4.33 10.45 15.21
C MET A 96 -4.38 9.95 16.66
N GLY A 97 -3.73 8.82 16.99
CA GLY A 97 -3.54 8.35 18.37
C GLY A 97 -2.10 8.50 18.88
N CYS A 98 -1.92 8.92 20.15
CA CYS A 98 -0.67 8.79 20.90
C CYS A 98 -0.86 7.81 22.06
N LEU A 99 0.03 6.84 22.25
CA LEU A 99 0.11 6.09 23.53
C LEU A 99 1.35 6.54 24.31
N GLN A 100 1.25 6.57 25.64
CA GLN A 100 2.39 6.86 26.52
C GLN A 100 2.11 6.34 27.93
N GLY A 101 3.00 5.49 28.44
CA GLY A 101 2.80 4.84 29.73
C GLY A 101 1.44 4.13 29.75
N GLU A 102 0.63 4.37 30.78
CA GLU A 102 -0.70 3.78 30.91
C GLU A 102 -1.81 4.51 30.14
N GLN A 103 -1.48 5.57 29.40
CA GLN A 103 -2.47 6.48 28.82
C GLN A 103 -2.46 6.45 27.29
N VAL A 104 -3.61 6.76 26.73
CA VAL A 104 -3.80 7.00 25.30
C VAL A 104 -4.50 8.33 25.09
N TRP A 105 -4.09 9.05 24.06
CA TRP A 105 -4.69 10.29 23.57
C TRP A 105 -5.17 10.07 22.15
N ALA A 106 -6.36 10.54 21.82
CA ALA A 106 -6.90 10.50 20.48
C ALA A 106 -7.19 11.93 20.01
N TYR A 107 -6.75 12.26 18.81
CA TYR A 107 -6.91 13.56 18.19
C TYR A 107 -7.76 13.43 16.93
N ALA A 108 -8.55 14.44 16.58
CA ALA A 108 -9.28 14.52 15.31
C ALA A 108 -9.28 15.98 14.85
N GLY A 109 -8.94 16.25 13.59
CA GLY A 109 -8.84 17.64 13.11
C GLY A 109 -7.81 18.47 13.87
N GLY A 110 -6.75 17.84 14.37
CA GLY A 110 -5.73 18.49 15.22
C GLY A 110 -6.18 18.83 16.64
N GLN A 111 -7.39 18.44 17.07
CA GLN A 111 -7.91 18.68 18.42
C GLN A 111 -7.99 17.40 19.24
N LEU A 112 -7.70 17.49 20.55
CA LEU A 112 -7.87 16.37 21.47
C LEU A 112 -9.35 16.00 21.56
N ARG A 113 -9.68 14.72 21.36
CA ARG A 113 -11.06 14.25 21.44
C ARG A 113 -11.58 14.34 22.87
N PRO A 114 -12.85 14.76 23.08
CA PRO A 114 -13.48 14.71 24.38
C PRO A 114 -13.40 13.32 25.00
N GLY A 115 -13.05 13.24 26.28
CA GLY A 115 -12.90 11.97 27.00
C GLY A 115 -11.49 11.37 26.97
N PHE A 116 -10.53 12.00 26.28
CA PHE A 116 -9.10 11.62 26.32
C PHE A 116 -8.28 12.62 27.18
N PRO A 117 -7.17 12.19 27.82
CA PRO A 117 -6.61 10.83 27.77
C PRO A 117 -7.44 9.78 28.52
N ARG A 118 -7.34 8.52 28.07
CA ARG A 118 -7.93 7.34 28.72
C ARG A 118 -6.83 6.35 29.09
N ARG A 119 -7.12 5.41 30.00
CA ARG A 119 -6.18 4.30 30.22
C ARG A 119 -6.19 3.37 29.01
N ILE A 120 -5.01 2.84 28.66
CA ILE A 120 -4.87 1.89 27.54
C ILE A 120 -5.76 0.68 27.76
N GLY A 121 -5.78 0.10 28.96
CA GLY A 121 -6.63 -1.06 29.26
C GLY A 121 -8.14 -0.78 29.23
N ASP A 122 -8.56 0.49 29.37
CA ASP A 122 -9.97 0.87 29.26
C ASP A 122 -10.39 1.02 27.77
N GLU A 123 -9.49 1.56 26.95
CA GLU A 123 -9.72 1.76 25.52
C GLU A 123 -9.47 0.49 24.71
N PHE A 124 -8.51 -0.32 25.11
CA PHE A 124 -8.11 -1.58 24.48
C PHE A 124 -8.06 -2.70 25.54
N PRO A 125 -9.23 -3.27 25.91
CA PRO A 125 -9.30 -4.28 26.96
C PRO A 125 -8.36 -5.47 26.73
N GLY A 126 -7.48 -5.72 27.70
CA GLY A 126 -6.48 -6.79 27.65
C GLY A 126 -5.12 -6.38 27.07
N VAL A 127 -4.98 -5.15 26.56
CA VAL A 127 -3.68 -4.58 26.19
C VAL A 127 -3.03 -3.97 27.44
N PRO A 128 -1.77 -4.31 27.76
CA PRO A 128 -1.07 -3.72 28.88
C PRO A 128 -0.70 -2.26 28.59
N GLY A 129 -0.59 -1.41 29.62
CA GLY A 129 0.03 -0.10 29.46
C GLY A 129 1.55 -0.21 29.28
N GLY A 130 2.19 0.87 28.84
CA GLY A 130 3.62 0.94 28.57
C GLY A 130 4.04 -0.01 27.45
N VAL A 131 3.31 0.01 26.34
CA VAL A 131 3.69 -0.72 25.11
C VAL A 131 4.89 -0.03 24.46
N ASP A 132 5.74 -0.80 23.78
CA ASP A 132 6.97 -0.33 23.14
C ASP A 132 6.73 0.11 21.69
N ALA A 133 5.72 -0.45 21.03
CA ALA A 133 5.33 -0.05 19.67
C ALA A 133 3.85 -0.38 19.41
N ALA A 134 3.28 0.25 18.39
CA ALA A 134 1.98 -0.12 17.85
C ALA A 134 1.96 0.03 16.32
N VAL A 135 1.18 -0.78 15.62
CA VAL A 135 0.93 -0.62 14.18
C VAL A 135 -0.48 -1.09 13.83
N GLU A 136 -1.16 -0.34 12.98
CA GLU A 136 -2.44 -0.73 12.41
C GLU A 136 -2.27 -1.86 11.40
N CYS A 137 -3.20 -2.81 11.40
CA CYS A 137 -3.27 -3.87 10.42
C CYS A 137 -4.66 -3.93 9.81
N TYR A 138 -4.70 -3.82 8.49
CA TYR A 138 -5.94 -3.68 7.74
C TYR A 138 -6.61 -5.04 7.50
N PRO A 139 -7.93 -5.10 7.30
CA PRO A 139 -8.65 -6.35 7.04
C PRO A 139 -8.02 -7.18 5.93
N GLU A 140 -7.63 -6.54 4.84
CA GLU A 140 -7.03 -7.19 3.69
C GLU A 140 -5.63 -7.78 3.96
N ASP A 141 -4.96 -7.34 5.04
CA ASP A 141 -3.63 -7.82 5.47
C ASP A 141 -3.73 -8.79 6.67
N CYS A 142 -4.73 -8.61 7.55
CA CYS A 142 -4.86 -9.35 8.83
C CYS A 142 -6.14 -10.20 8.98
N GLY A 143 -7.06 -10.19 8.02
CA GLY A 143 -8.36 -10.87 8.12
C GLY A 143 -9.37 -10.18 9.05
N GLY A 144 -9.09 -8.94 9.46
CA GLY A 144 -9.95 -8.10 10.29
C GLY A 144 -9.26 -6.79 10.68
N GLU A 145 -10.03 -5.75 11.02
CA GLU A 145 -9.47 -4.48 11.51
C GLU A 145 -8.77 -4.70 12.85
N THR A 146 -7.44 -4.68 12.84
CA THR A 146 -6.62 -5.09 13.98
C THR A 146 -5.57 -4.03 14.31
N VAL A 147 -5.20 -3.92 15.58
CA VAL A 147 -4.02 -3.20 16.03
C VAL A 147 -3.05 -4.18 16.66
N LEU A 148 -1.79 -4.13 16.25
CA LEU A 148 -0.72 -4.92 16.88
C LEU A 148 0.01 -4.02 17.87
N PHE A 149 -0.08 -4.33 19.16
CA PHE A 149 0.68 -3.65 20.22
C PHE A 149 1.86 -4.53 20.66
N PHE A 150 3.06 -3.97 20.73
CA PHE A 150 4.28 -4.68 21.10
C PHE A 150 4.65 -4.34 22.53
N LYS A 151 4.95 -5.33 23.36
CA LYS A 151 5.53 -5.13 24.70
C LYS A 151 6.50 -6.26 25.02
N GLY A 152 7.79 -5.93 25.06
CA GLY A 152 8.87 -6.91 25.06
C GLY A 152 8.71 -7.87 23.88
N ASP A 153 8.75 -9.17 24.15
CA ASP A 153 8.61 -10.22 23.13
C ASP A 153 7.15 -10.62 22.84
N THR A 154 6.18 -9.94 23.45
CA THR A 154 4.76 -10.25 23.29
C THR A 154 4.08 -9.24 22.38
N VAL A 155 3.32 -9.74 21.42
CA VAL A 155 2.47 -8.94 20.54
C VAL A 155 1.01 -9.15 20.93
N TYR A 156 0.32 -8.08 21.31
CA TYR A 156 -1.09 -8.07 21.65
C TYR A 156 -1.87 -7.64 20.42
N SER A 157 -2.49 -8.62 19.75
CA SER A 157 -3.35 -8.41 18.59
C SER A 157 -4.75 -8.05 19.08
N PHE A 158 -5.12 -6.78 18.95
CA PHE A 158 -6.43 -6.26 19.34
C PHE A 158 -7.37 -6.18 18.14
N ASP A 159 -8.46 -6.93 18.18
CA ASP A 159 -9.52 -6.87 17.18
C ASP A 159 -10.46 -5.70 17.49
N LEU A 160 -10.56 -4.74 16.57
CA LEU A 160 -11.34 -3.52 16.76
C LEU A 160 -12.85 -3.77 16.80
N ALA A 161 -13.33 -4.75 16.02
CA ALA A 161 -14.75 -5.06 15.92
C ALA A 161 -15.22 -5.86 17.15
N LEU A 162 -14.45 -6.85 17.56
CA LEU A 162 -14.78 -7.72 18.69
C LEU A 162 -14.35 -7.12 20.04
N ARG A 163 -13.45 -6.13 20.03
CA ARG A 163 -12.81 -5.54 21.22
C ARG A 163 -12.14 -6.60 22.11
N VAL A 164 -11.51 -7.59 21.48
CA VAL A 164 -10.80 -8.68 22.15
C VAL A 164 -9.31 -8.60 21.85
N THR A 165 -8.48 -8.73 22.89
CA THR A 165 -7.03 -8.87 22.76
C THR A 165 -6.63 -10.33 22.71
N LYS A 166 -5.77 -10.69 21.75
CA LYS A 166 -5.10 -12.00 21.65
C LYS A 166 -3.58 -11.81 21.78
N PRO A 167 -2.95 -12.24 22.88
CA PRO A 167 -1.50 -12.22 22.98
C PRO A 167 -0.88 -13.28 22.04
N ARG A 168 0.22 -12.91 21.40
CA ARG A 168 1.00 -13.72 20.45
C ARG A 168 2.47 -13.63 20.80
N VAL A 169 3.20 -14.72 20.61
CA VAL A 169 4.67 -14.74 20.71
C VAL A 169 5.23 -15.06 19.34
N TRP A 170 6.06 -14.16 18.82
CA TRP A 170 6.67 -14.28 17.51
C TRP A 170 8.19 -14.37 17.67
N PRO A 171 8.74 -15.57 17.89
CA PRO A 171 10.14 -15.74 18.31
C PRO A 171 11.17 -15.22 17.31
N GLY A 172 10.80 -15.04 16.03
CA GLY A 172 11.68 -14.50 15.00
C GLY A 172 11.69 -12.96 14.91
N LEU A 173 10.69 -12.26 15.46
CA LEU A 173 10.58 -10.80 15.32
C LEU A 173 11.38 -10.04 16.38
N GLY A 174 11.42 -10.55 17.61
CA GLY A 174 11.98 -9.86 18.77
C GLY A 174 11.20 -8.61 19.17
N PRO A 175 11.69 -7.84 20.16
CA PRO A 175 11.02 -6.63 20.62
C PRO A 175 11.16 -5.51 19.59
N CYS A 176 10.14 -4.66 19.46
CA CYS A 176 10.14 -3.50 18.57
C CYS A 176 10.16 -2.22 19.39
N SER A 177 11.07 -1.29 19.10
CA SER A 177 11.09 0.05 19.71
C SER A 177 10.13 1.01 19.00
N ALA A 178 9.77 0.68 17.77
CA ALA A 178 8.74 1.35 16.98
C ALA A 178 8.23 0.38 15.92
N ALA A 179 7.03 0.60 15.40
CA ALA A 179 6.49 -0.18 14.28
C ALA A 179 5.74 0.75 13.34
N LEU A 180 5.76 0.46 12.04
CA LEU A 180 5.02 1.23 11.05
C LEU A 180 4.55 0.33 9.90
N ARG A 181 3.44 0.73 9.30
CA ARG A 181 2.96 0.18 8.03
C ARG A 181 3.25 1.20 6.92
N TRP A 182 3.76 0.74 5.78
CA TRP A 182 3.95 1.58 4.60
C TRP A 182 3.78 0.73 3.33
N LEU A 183 2.87 1.13 2.45
CA LEU A 183 2.55 0.44 1.19
C LEU A 183 2.42 -1.08 1.38
N GLU A 184 1.45 -1.52 2.20
CA GLU A 184 1.15 -2.95 2.49
C GLU A 184 2.24 -3.71 3.28
N ARG A 185 3.31 -3.04 3.71
CA ARG A 185 4.43 -3.69 4.40
C ARG A 185 4.51 -3.24 5.84
N TYR A 186 4.85 -4.18 6.71
CA TYR A 186 4.92 -4.00 8.15
C TYR A 186 6.37 -4.07 8.61
N TYR A 187 6.79 -3.07 9.36
CA TYR A 187 8.17 -2.91 9.78
C TYR A 187 8.26 -2.79 11.30
N CYS A 188 9.16 -3.57 11.88
CA CYS A 188 9.57 -3.49 13.28
C CYS A 188 10.94 -2.83 13.35
N LEU A 189 11.03 -1.69 14.03
CA LEU A 189 12.26 -0.95 14.23
C LEU A 189 12.94 -1.35 15.53
N ARG A 190 14.28 -1.43 15.47
CA ARG A 190 15.17 -1.71 16.60
C ARG A 190 16.45 -0.88 16.43
N GLY A 191 16.54 0.22 17.17
CA GLY A 191 17.66 1.16 16.98
C GLY A 191 17.58 1.82 15.60
N THR A 192 18.71 1.82 14.90
CA THR A 192 18.82 2.23 13.49
C THR A 192 18.44 1.14 12.49
N HIS A 193 18.09 -0.06 12.95
CA HIS A 193 17.73 -1.18 12.08
C HIS A 193 16.22 -1.39 12.02
N PHE A 194 15.75 -1.98 10.93
CA PHE A 194 14.36 -2.41 10.79
C PHE A 194 14.27 -3.81 10.20
N HIS A 195 13.18 -4.50 10.52
CA HIS A 195 12.83 -5.83 10.02
C HIS A 195 11.46 -5.77 9.37
N ARG A 196 11.34 -6.29 8.15
CA ARG A 196 10.01 -6.52 7.54
C ARG A 196 9.45 -7.84 8.04
N PHE A 197 8.20 -7.84 8.43
CA PHE A 197 7.53 -9.03 8.95
C PHE A 197 6.13 -9.23 8.35
N ASP A 198 5.69 -10.49 8.35
CA ASP A 198 4.31 -10.86 8.06
C ASP A 198 3.42 -10.57 9.29
N PRO A 199 2.36 -9.76 9.17
CA PRO A 199 1.56 -9.33 10.32
C PRO A 199 0.66 -10.42 10.91
N LEU A 200 0.45 -11.53 10.21
CA LEU A 200 -0.34 -12.68 10.69
C LEU A 200 0.54 -13.69 11.43
N THR A 201 1.70 -13.99 10.88
CA THR A 201 2.59 -15.05 11.37
C THR A 201 3.77 -14.54 12.19
N GLY A 202 4.10 -13.25 12.11
CA GLY A 202 5.29 -12.66 12.70
C GLY A 202 6.61 -13.08 12.03
N LYS A 203 6.54 -13.70 10.85
CA LYS A 203 7.74 -14.20 10.16
C LYS A 203 8.52 -13.03 9.58
N VAL A 204 9.79 -12.93 9.96
CA VAL A 204 10.70 -11.94 9.37
C VAL A 204 11.14 -12.40 7.98
N HIS A 205 11.09 -11.50 7.01
CA HIS A 205 11.52 -11.79 5.64
C HIS A 205 13.04 -11.97 5.54
N ILE A 206 13.48 -12.75 4.56
CA ILE A 206 14.90 -12.97 4.30
C ILE A 206 15.60 -11.65 3.92
N GLY A 207 16.86 -11.49 4.36
CA GLY A 207 17.66 -10.29 4.08
C GLY A 207 17.40 -9.12 5.03
N TYR A 208 16.77 -9.35 6.17
CA TYR A 208 16.67 -8.40 7.29
C TYR A 208 17.56 -8.81 8.47
N PRO A 209 18.03 -7.87 9.31
CA PRO A 209 17.71 -6.43 9.30
C PRO A 209 18.32 -5.62 8.14
N ARG A 210 17.77 -4.42 7.94
CA ARG A 210 18.33 -3.35 7.10
C ARG A 210 18.45 -2.06 7.92
N ASP A 211 19.31 -1.13 7.52
CA ASP A 211 19.52 0.14 8.23
C ASP A 211 18.56 1.23 7.71
N LEU A 212 17.86 1.91 8.62
CA LEU A 212 16.93 3.01 8.31
C LEU A 212 17.58 4.11 7.48
N ARG A 213 18.87 4.38 7.68
CA ARG A 213 19.64 5.44 7.02
C ARG A 213 20.02 5.14 5.59
N ASP A 214 19.87 3.88 5.18
CA ASP A 214 20.00 3.50 3.77
C ASP A 214 18.64 3.52 3.06
N TYR A 215 17.52 3.34 3.79
CA TYR A 215 16.20 3.09 3.19
C TYR A 215 15.16 4.17 3.41
N PHE A 216 14.96 4.65 4.64
CA PHE A 216 13.90 5.60 4.98
C PHE A 216 14.43 7.01 5.18
N ILE A 217 15.59 7.15 5.82
CA ILE A 217 16.22 8.46 6.09
C ILE A 217 17.23 8.76 4.98
N PRO A 218 17.14 9.92 4.29
CA PRO A 218 18.01 10.24 3.16
C PRO A 218 19.38 10.74 3.62
N CYS A 219 20.20 9.85 4.18
CA CYS A 219 21.52 10.21 4.69
C CYS A 219 22.54 10.41 3.57
N PRO A 220 23.31 11.53 3.57
CA PRO A 220 24.36 11.75 2.57
C PRO A 220 25.38 10.61 2.54
N GLY A 221 25.72 10.15 1.32
CA GLY A 221 26.69 9.05 1.12
C GLY A 221 26.14 7.64 1.45
N ARG A 222 24.87 7.55 1.87
CA ARG A 222 24.15 6.30 2.15
C ARG A 222 23.03 6.09 1.15
N GLY A 223 22.51 4.86 1.08
CA GLY A 223 21.39 4.54 0.20
C GLY A 223 21.33 3.09 -0.24
N HIS A 224 20.16 2.70 -0.71
CA HIS A 224 19.93 1.46 -1.43
C HIS A 224 19.76 1.79 -2.91
N GLY A 225 20.63 1.25 -3.77
CA GLY A 225 20.66 1.57 -5.21
C GLY A 225 22.04 1.89 -5.80
N GLN A 226 23.11 1.80 -5.02
CA GLN A 226 24.48 1.96 -5.53
C GLN A 226 24.90 0.72 -6.34
N GLY A 227 24.90 0.86 -7.67
CA GLY A 227 25.34 -0.13 -8.67
C GLY A 227 24.17 -0.75 -9.44
N ASN A 228 23.99 -0.37 -10.71
CA ASN A 228 23.01 -0.93 -11.70
C ASN A 228 21.55 -1.22 -11.25
N ALA A 229 21.17 -0.86 -10.02
CA ALA A 229 19.90 -1.20 -9.38
C ALA A 229 18.86 -0.06 -9.46
N SER A 230 19.14 1.00 -10.21
CA SER A 230 18.07 1.79 -10.79
C SER A 230 17.44 0.92 -11.86
N TRP A 231 16.16 0.56 -11.70
CA TRP A 231 15.38 -0.13 -12.74
C TRP A 231 15.15 0.74 -14.00
N GLY A 232 15.96 1.79 -14.18
CA GLY A 232 15.87 2.77 -15.26
C GLY A 232 14.46 3.34 -15.36
N ASP A 233 14.07 3.58 -16.61
CA ASP A 233 12.75 4.09 -16.95
C ASP A 233 11.62 3.13 -16.50
N ALA A 234 11.90 1.82 -16.31
CA ALA A 234 10.89 0.86 -15.87
C ALA A 234 10.52 1.09 -14.41
N GLY A 235 11.48 1.51 -13.59
CA GLY A 235 11.24 1.98 -12.24
C GLY A 235 10.57 3.34 -12.21
N ASP A 236 10.99 4.27 -13.09
CA ASP A 236 10.50 5.65 -13.04
C ASP A 236 9.02 5.78 -13.41
N ARG A 237 8.17 5.96 -12.40
CA ARG A 237 6.71 6.15 -12.56
C ARG A 237 6.30 7.31 -13.48
N CYS A 238 7.20 8.28 -13.69
CA CYS A 238 6.96 9.43 -14.55
C CYS A 238 7.60 9.28 -15.93
N SER A 239 8.22 8.14 -16.23
CA SER A 239 8.66 7.83 -17.58
C SER A 239 7.47 7.61 -18.51
N GLU A 240 7.67 7.87 -19.79
CA GLU A 240 6.67 7.63 -20.83
C GLU A 240 6.58 6.15 -21.25
N MET A 241 7.29 5.24 -20.55
CA MET A 241 7.22 3.82 -20.86
C MET A 241 5.85 3.23 -20.47
N PRO A 242 5.22 2.43 -21.36
CA PRO A 242 3.92 1.83 -21.11
C PRO A 242 3.97 0.83 -19.94
N PHE A 243 2.84 0.69 -19.27
CA PHE A 243 2.57 -0.39 -18.31
C PHE A 243 1.93 -1.56 -19.04
N GLN A 244 2.38 -2.78 -18.74
CA GLN A 244 1.95 -4.02 -19.42
C GLN A 244 0.66 -4.60 -18.85
N ALA A 245 0.27 -4.22 -17.64
CA ALA A 245 -1.00 -4.63 -17.06
C ALA A 245 -1.44 -3.67 -15.96
N PHE A 246 -2.74 -3.69 -15.69
CA PHE A 246 -3.36 -3.01 -14.56
C PHE A 246 -4.29 -3.99 -13.84
N LEU A 247 -4.46 -3.78 -12.53
CA LEU A 247 -5.31 -4.59 -11.68
C LEU A 247 -6.07 -3.65 -10.74
N SER A 248 -7.38 -3.84 -10.64
CA SER A 248 -8.20 -3.38 -9.52
C SER A 248 -8.76 -4.61 -8.83
N ASP A 249 -8.48 -4.80 -7.54
CA ASP A 249 -8.99 -5.95 -6.80
C ASP A 249 -10.30 -5.67 -6.05
N ASP A 250 -10.92 -6.73 -5.53
CA ASP A 250 -12.19 -6.67 -4.79
C ASP A 250 -12.07 -5.88 -3.47
N THR A 251 -10.84 -5.64 -2.99
CA THR A 251 -10.55 -4.85 -1.79
C THR A 251 -10.33 -3.36 -2.10
N GLY A 252 -10.32 -2.99 -3.39
CA GLY A 252 -10.07 -1.64 -3.88
C GLY A 252 -8.59 -1.28 -4.04
N ARG A 253 -7.67 -2.25 -3.90
CA ARG A 253 -6.27 -2.01 -4.21
C ARG A 253 -6.08 -1.95 -5.73
N ILE A 254 -5.22 -1.03 -6.16
CA ILE A 254 -4.96 -0.82 -7.58
C ILE A 254 -3.46 -0.95 -7.83
N TYR A 255 -3.11 -1.78 -8.82
CA TYR A 255 -1.74 -2.02 -9.23
C TYR A 255 -1.52 -1.75 -10.71
N ALA A 256 -0.31 -1.27 -11.03
CA ALA A 256 0.21 -1.22 -12.40
C ALA A 256 1.49 -2.06 -12.48
N PHE A 257 1.68 -2.75 -13.59
CA PHE A 257 2.79 -3.67 -13.80
C PHE A 257 3.68 -3.19 -14.96
N ARG A 258 4.99 -3.16 -14.73
CA ARG A 258 5.95 -2.79 -15.79
C ARG A 258 7.35 -3.35 -15.55
N GLY A 259 7.93 -4.01 -16.53
CA GLY A 259 9.35 -4.41 -16.48
C GLY A 259 9.68 -5.37 -15.32
N GLY A 260 8.76 -6.27 -14.97
CA GLY A 260 8.86 -7.14 -13.80
C GLY A 260 8.75 -6.40 -12.45
N LEU A 261 8.19 -5.18 -12.47
CA LEU A 261 7.88 -4.39 -11.30
C LEU A 261 6.37 -4.21 -11.15
N SER A 262 5.98 -3.87 -9.94
CA SER A 262 4.64 -3.41 -9.62
C SER A 262 4.65 -2.10 -8.88
N PHE A 263 3.59 -1.33 -9.11
CA PHE A 263 3.32 -0.05 -8.47
C PHE A 263 1.95 -0.12 -7.83
N ARG A 264 1.83 0.36 -6.60
CA ARG A 264 0.53 0.53 -5.95
C ARG A 264 0.02 1.95 -6.18
N LEU A 265 -1.22 2.09 -6.64
CA LEU A 265 -1.81 3.36 -7.08
C LEU A 265 -2.84 3.93 -6.10
N ASP A 266 -3.55 3.07 -5.36
CA ASP A 266 -4.61 3.48 -4.42
C ASP A 266 -4.06 4.17 -3.16
N SER A 267 -2.82 3.90 -2.79
CA SER A 267 -2.14 4.44 -1.61
C SER A 267 -1.22 5.63 -1.93
N TRP A 268 -1.52 6.40 -2.98
CA TRP A 268 -0.66 7.49 -3.48
C TRP A 268 -0.29 8.56 -2.43
N ARG A 269 -1.14 8.74 -1.40
CA ARG A 269 -0.88 9.67 -0.30
C ARG A 269 0.37 9.26 0.47
N ASP A 270 0.60 7.97 0.64
CA ASP A 270 1.74 7.39 1.36
C ASP A 270 3.04 7.41 0.53
N GLY A 271 2.98 7.99 -0.67
CA GLY A 271 4.07 8.02 -1.64
C GLY A 271 4.00 6.88 -2.65
N TYR A 272 5.05 6.77 -3.46
CA TYR A 272 5.17 5.79 -4.53
C TYR A 272 6.40 4.93 -4.32
N HIS A 273 6.33 3.68 -4.76
CA HIS A 273 7.51 2.82 -4.84
C HIS A 273 7.26 1.68 -5.84
N ALA A 274 8.26 1.37 -6.66
CA ALA A 274 8.25 0.22 -7.55
C ALA A 274 8.83 -1.01 -6.84
N TRP A 275 8.14 -2.15 -6.89
CA TRP A 275 8.61 -3.38 -6.25
C TRP A 275 8.76 -4.51 -7.26
N PRO A 276 9.85 -5.29 -7.21
CA PRO A 276 9.92 -6.53 -7.98
C PRO A 276 8.71 -7.43 -7.68
N LEU A 277 8.13 -8.05 -8.71
CA LEU A 277 6.92 -8.87 -8.58
C LEU A 277 7.02 -9.89 -7.44
N GLY A 278 8.11 -10.65 -7.39
CA GLY A 278 8.36 -11.69 -6.38
C GLY A 278 8.31 -11.21 -4.92
N GLN A 279 8.43 -9.90 -4.66
CA GLN A 279 8.28 -9.34 -3.31
C GLN A 279 6.83 -9.15 -2.88
N MET A 280 5.94 -8.90 -3.84
CA MET A 280 4.51 -8.72 -3.63
C MET A 280 3.74 -10.02 -3.88
N TRP A 281 3.98 -10.68 -5.01
CA TRP A 281 3.42 -11.97 -5.38
C TRP A 281 4.53 -13.02 -5.33
N PRO A 282 4.63 -13.81 -4.24
CA PRO A 282 5.70 -14.79 -4.08
C PRO A 282 5.79 -15.75 -5.27
N GLU A 283 7.01 -16.03 -5.70
CA GLU A 283 7.29 -16.97 -6.81
C GLU A 283 6.80 -16.50 -8.20
N LEU A 284 6.48 -15.20 -8.35
CA LEU A 284 6.18 -14.55 -9.62
C LEU A 284 7.41 -13.79 -10.15
N GLU A 285 7.78 -14.05 -11.40
CA GLU A 285 8.92 -13.44 -12.09
C GLU A 285 8.53 -13.12 -13.54
N GLY A 286 9.22 -12.17 -14.18
CA GLY A 286 8.95 -11.78 -15.58
C GLY A 286 7.86 -10.72 -15.72
N GLU A 287 7.26 -10.63 -16.92
CA GLU A 287 6.23 -9.63 -17.24
C GLU A 287 4.82 -10.18 -17.00
N VAL A 288 3.90 -9.31 -16.62
CA VAL A 288 2.47 -9.61 -16.51
C VAL A 288 1.78 -8.99 -17.71
N ASP A 289 1.16 -9.82 -18.56
CA ASP A 289 0.50 -9.39 -19.79
C ASP A 289 -0.93 -8.92 -19.54
N ALA A 290 -1.59 -9.49 -18.53
CA ALA A 290 -2.94 -9.10 -18.14
C ALA A 290 -3.21 -9.48 -16.69
N ALA A 291 -4.07 -8.73 -16.01
CA ALA A 291 -4.42 -9.00 -14.62
C ALA A 291 -5.88 -8.68 -14.34
N PHE A 292 -6.54 -9.47 -13.50
CA PHE A 292 -7.89 -9.18 -13.01
C PHE A 292 -8.11 -9.79 -11.63
N ALA A 293 -9.18 -9.38 -10.94
CA ALA A 293 -9.57 -10.00 -9.68
C ALA A 293 -10.98 -10.56 -9.75
N TRP A 294 -11.26 -11.63 -9.02
CA TRP A 294 -12.61 -12.13 -8.85
C TRP A 294 -12.69 -13.03 -7.64
N ASP A 295 -13.72 -12.83 -6.83
CA ASP A 295 -14.04 -13.67 -5.67
C ASP A 295 -12.88 -13.75 -4.66
N GLY A 296 -12.29 -12.59 -4.34
CA GLY A 296 -11.17 -12.47 -3.41
C GLY A 296 -9.87 -13.11 -3.91
N ARG A 297 -9.75 -13.30 -5.23
CA ARG A 297 -8.56 -13.85 -5.88
C ARG A 297 -8.07 -12.93 -6.98
N THR A 298 -6.76 -12.79 -7.06
CA THR A 298 -6.04 -12.06 -8.11
C THR A 298 -5.48 -13.04 -9.13
N TYR A 299 -5.75 -12.81 -10.41
CA TYR A 299 -5.31 -13.61 -11.54
C TYR A 299 -4.27 -12.80 -12.32
N LEU A 300 -3.06 -13.33 -12.45
CA LEU A 300 -1.96 -12.71 -13.20
C LEU A 300 -1.60 -13.62 -14.37
N ILE A 301 -1.71 -13.09 -15.58
CA ILE A 301 -1.50 -13.80 -16.84
C ILE A 301 -0.11 -13.47 -17.37
N GLN A 302 0.66 -14.52 -17.72
CA GLN A 302 2.00 -14.42 -18.29
C GLN A 302 2.10 -15.40 -19.46
N GLY A 303 2.08 -14.89 -20.68
CA GLY A 303 1.97 -15.62 -21.92
C GLY A 303 0.74 -16.53 -21.94
N SER A 304 0.99 -17.85 -21.99
CA SER A 304 -0.06 -18.87 -22.02
C SER A 304 -0.37 -19.46 -20.63
N GLN A 305 0.11 -18.83 -19.56
CA GLN A 305 -0.10 -19.29 -18.19
C GLN A 305 -0.86 -18.24 -17.36
N VAL A 306 -1.59 -18.72 -16.36
CA VAL A 306 -2.22 -17.90 -15.34
C VAL A 306 -1.80 -18.37 -13.95
N SER A 307 -1.43 -17.43 -13.09
CA SER A 307 -1.21 -17.65 -11.66
C SER A 307 -2.37 -17.03 -10.87
N ILE A 308 -2.87 -17.74 -9.86
CA ILE A 308 -3.91 -17.22 -8.95
C ILE A 308 -3.32 -16.99 -7.57
N PHE A 309 -3.59 -15.82 -7.00
CA PHE A 309 -3.21 -15.41 -5.66
C PHE A 309 -4.47 -15.07 -4.86
N LEU A 310 -4.42 -15.28 -3.54
CA LEU A 310 -5.45 -14.73 -2.65
C LEU A 310 -5.26 -13.21 -2.59
N SER A 311 -6.32 -12.43 -2.80
CA SER A 311 -6.22 -10.96 -2.73
C SER A 311 -5.99 -10.48 -1.30
N GLU A 312 -6.40 -11.27 -0.31
CA GLU A 312 -6.12 -11.04 1.11
C GLU A 312 -4.94 -11.89 1.61
N GLN A 313 -4.42 -11.53 2.79
CA GLN A 313 -3.42 -12.33 3.52
C GLN A 313 -2.08 -12.46 2.77
N GLY A 314 -1.60 -11.34 2.22
CA GLY A 314 -0.24 -11.25 1.69
C GLY A 314 -0.02 -11.92 0.33
N HIS A 315 -1.04 -11.90 -0.54
CA HIS A 315 -0.93 -12.35 -1.94
C HIS A 315 -0.36 -13.77 -2.07
N ARG A 316 -0.82 -14.71 -1.24
CA ARG A 316 -0.33 -16.10 -1.28
C ARG A 316 -0.84 -16.80 -2.53
N ARG A 317 0.06 -17.45 -3.27
CA ARG A 317 -0.30 -18.24 -4.47
C ARG A 317 -1.18 -19.43 -4.10
N VAL A 318 -2.24 -19.65 -4.88
CA VAL A 318 -3.12 -20.82 -4.76
C VAL A 318 -2.33 -22.06 -5.22
N LEU A 319 -2.43 -23.14 -4.44
CA LEU A 319 -1.73 -24.38 -4.73
C LEU A 319 -2.17 -24.96 -6.09
N GLY A 320 -1.21 -25.38 -6.91
CA GLY A 320 -1.46 -25.93 -8.24
C GLY A 320 -1.49 -24.90 -9.37
N TYR A 321 -1.06 -23.67 -9.10
CA TYR A 321 -0.79 -22.62 -10.09
C TYR A 321 0.71 -22.33 -10.19
N PRO A 322 1.23 -21.91 -11.37
CA PRO A 322 0.48 -21.53 -12.58
C PRO A 322 -0.16 -22.71 -13.33
N ARG A 323 -1.19 -22.41 -14.13
CA ARG A 323 -1.87 -23.34 -15.05
C ARG A 323 -1.95 -22.78 -16.46
N ALA A 324 -2.23 -23.64 -17.43
CA ALA A 324 -2.47 -23.21 -18.81
C ALA A 324 -3.71 -22.31 -18.88
N LEU A 325 -3.56 -21.14 -19.50
CA LEU A 325 -4.63 -20.16 -19.68
C LEU A 325 -5.80 -20.76 -20.48
N GLN A 326 -5.50 -21.59 -21.47
CA GLN A 326 -6.52 -22.25 -22.29
C GLN A 326 -7.38 -23.21 -21.46
N GLU A 327 -6.81 -23.89 -20.47
CA GLU A 327 -7.52 -24.83 -19.60
C GLU A 327 -8.33 -24.09 -18.53
N GLU A 328 -7.75 -23.03 -17.96
CA GLU A 328 -8.37 -22.28 -16.87
C GLU A 328 -9.43 -21.29 -17.35
N LEU A 329 -9.18 -20.62 -18.48
CA LEU A 329 -9.94 -19.48 -18.98
C LEU A 329 -10.57 -19.68 -20.35
N GLY A 330 -10.23 -20.76 -21.06
CA GLY A 330 -10.76 -21.02 -22.40
C GLY A 330 -10.15 -20.15 -23.50
N VAL A 331 -9.08 -19.39 -23.21
CA VAL A 331 -8.39 -18.52 -24.19
C VAL A 331 -6.89 -18.81 -24.27
N PRO A 332 -6.24 -18.59 -25.43
CA PRO A 332 -4.81 -18.87 -25.59
C PRO A 332 -3.89 -17.76 -25.06
N SER A 333 -4.35 -16.51 -25.06
CA SER A 333 -3.61 -15.32 -24.62
C SER A 333 -4.57 -14.19 -24.26
N ALA A 334 -4.05 -13.12 -23.64
CA ALA A 334 -4.79 -11.88 -23.37
C ALA A 334 -3.81 -10.70 -23.29
N ASP A 335 -4.12 -9.60 -23.97
CA ASP A 335 -3.36 -8.33 -23.90
C ASP A 335 -3.87 -7.45 -22.75
N ALA A 336 -5.12 -7.66 -22.33
CA ALA A 336 -5.67 -7.06 -21.13
C ALA A 336 -6.82 -7.92 -20.60
N ALA A 337 -7.07 -7.82 -19.30
CA ALA A 337 -8.16 -8.51 -18.63
C ALA A 337 -8.76 -7.58 -17.57
N PHE A 338 -10.06 -7.65 -17.33
CA PHE A 338 -10.66 -7.01 -16.16
C PHE A 338 -12.02 -7.59 -15.83
N THR A 339 -12.40 -7.45 -14.58
CA THR A 339 -13.75 -7.66 -14.05
C THR A 339 -14.21 -6.32 -13.49
N CYS A 340 -15.52 -6.05 -13.55
CA CYS A 340 -16.08 -4.87 -12.89
C CYS A 340 -16.57 -5.23 -11.48
N PRO A 341 -16.58 -4.28 -10.53
CA PRO A 341 -17.02 -4.52 -9.16
C PRO A 341 -18.39 -5.21 -9.09
N GLY A 342 -18.48 -6.30 -8.33
CA GLY A 342 -19.71 -7.07 -8.13
C GLY A 342 -20.15 -7.94 -9.31
N SER A 343 -19.33 -8.05 -10.36
CA SER A 343 -19.63 -8.85 -11.54
C SER A 343 -18.80 -10.13 -11.60
N ALA A 344 -19.41 -11.22 -12.06
CA ALA A 344 -18.71 -12.46 -12.41
C ALA A 344 -18.32 -12.54 -13.90
N HIS A 345 -18.51 -11.44 -14.63
CA HIS A 345 -18.12 -11.31 -16.02
C HIS A 345 -16.68 -10.82 -16.14
N LEU A 346 -15.83 -11.69 -16.68
CA LEU A 346 -14.48 -11.34 -17.09
C LEU A 346 -14.49 -10.85 -18.53
N TYR A 347 -13.87 -9.71 -18.76
CA TYR A 347 -13.61 -9.17 -20.08
C TYR A 347 -12.13 -9.39 -20.43
N LEU A 348 -11.87 -10.05 -21.56
CA LEU A 348 -10.54 -10.32 -22.08
C LEU A 348 -10.36 -9.62 -23.41
N ILE A 349 -9.26 -8.88 -23.56
CA ILE A 349 -8.93 -8.16 -24.78
C ILE A 349 -7.76 -8.86 -25.48
N THR A 350 -7.86 -9.02 -26.78
CA THR A 350 -6.78 -9.52 -27.65
C THR A 350 -6.84 -8.79 -28.98
N GLY A 351 -5.79 -8.04 -29.30
CA GLY A 351 -5.77 -7.09 -30.39
C GLY A 351 -6.88 -6.04 -30.27
N ASP A 352 -7.73 -5.99 -31.30
CA ASP A 352 -8.86 -5.06 -31.42
C ASP A 352 -10.19 -5.62 -30.92
N ARG A 353 -10.16 -6.77 -30.22
CA ARG A 353 -11.35 -7.53 -29.84
C ARG A 353 -11.44 -7.78 -28.35
N ILE A 354 -12.65 -7.70 -27.83
CA ILE A 354 -13.01 -8.04 -26.46
C ILE A 354 -13.92 -9.27 -26.43
N ARG A 355 -13.67 -10.19 -25.51
CA ARG A 355 -14.48 -11.38 -25.24
C ARG A 355 -15.00 -11.33 -23.82
N LEU A 356 -16.22 -11.81 -23.64
CA LEU A 356 -16.83 -12.00 -22.33
C LEU A 356 -16.66 -13.46 -21.90
N VAL A 357 -16.21 -13.70 -20.67
CA VAL A 357 -16.12 -15.02 -20.05
C VAL A 357 -16.94 -15.02 -18.76
N ASP A 358 -17.86 -15.97 -18.64
CA ASP A 358 -18.62 -16.18 -17.40
C ASP A 358 -17.79 -17.04 -16.44
N LEU A 359 -17.31 -16.42 -15.35
CA LEU A 359 -16.45 -17.06 -14.36
C LEU A 359 -17.21 -18.06 -13.47
N THR A 360 -18.55 -18.07 -13.50
CA THR A 360 -19.35 -18.98 -12.68
C THR A 360 -19.52 -20.37 -13.28
N GLN A 361 -19.17 -20.54 -14.57
CA GLN A 361 -19.38 -21.78 -15.31
C GLN A 361 -18.11 -22.63 -15.40
N MET A 362 -18.28 -23.96 -15.38
CA MET A 362 -17.20 -24.94 -15.52
C MET A 362 -17.62 -26.02 -16.54
N PRO A 363 -16.97 -26.13 -17.72
CA PRO A 363 -15.90 -25.25 -18.23
C PRO A 363 -16.40 -23.82 -18.46
N ARG A 364 -15.48 -22.85 -18.44
CA ARG A 364 -15.84 -21.44 -18.65
C ARG A 364 -16.39 -21.23 -20.05
N HIS A 365 -17.53 -20.55 -20.14
CA HIS A 365 -18.14 -20.20 -21.41
C HIS A 365 -17.52 -18.91 -21.97
N VAL A 366 -16.88 -19.02 -23.12
CA VAL A 366 -16.25 -17.88 -23.83
C VAL A 366 -17.21 -17.37 -24.90
N GLY A 367 -17.66 -16.13 -24.76
CA GLY A 367 -18.51 -15.46 -25.73
C GLY A 367 -17.79 -15.11 -27.03
N GLU A 368 -18.60 -14.79 -28.04
CA GLU A 368 -18.10 -14.29 -29.32
C GLU A 368 -17.35 -12.96 -29.14
N PRO A 369 -16.24 -12.74 -29.88
CA PRO A 369 -15.48 -11.52 -29.78
C PRO A 369 -16.22 -10.34 -30.41
N VAL A 370 -16.21 -9.20 -29.72
CA VAL A 370 -16.77 -7.93 -30.19
C VAL A 370 -15.61 -6.98 -30.50
N LEU A 371 -15.75 -6.16 -31.54
CA LEU A 371 -14.76 -5.13 -31.88
C LEU A 371 -14.77 -3.99 -30.86
N LEU A 372 -13.58 -3.54 -30.49
CA LEU A 372 -13.38 -2.32 -29.71
C LEU A 372 -13.12 -1.12 -30.63
N PRO A 373 -13.35 0.11 -30.14
CA PRO A 373 -12.91 1.32 -30.84
C PRO A 373 -11.38 1.51 -30.80
N HIS A 374 -10.62 0.54 -30.27
CA HIS A 374 -9.17 0.54 -30.13
C HIS A 374 -8.57 -0.58 -30.98
N ASP A 375 -7.49 -0.29 -31.69
CA ASP A 375 -6.70 -1.28 -32.45
C ASP A 375 -5.85 -2.18 -31.55
N HIS A 376 -5.44 -1.68 -30.38
CA HIS A 376 -4.80 -2.43 -29.30
C HIS A 376 -4.89 -1.67 -27.98
N VAL A 377 -4.65 -2.39 -26.88
CA VAL A 377 -4.48 -1.84 -25.53
C VAL A 377 -3.31 -2.57 -24.85
N ASP A 378 -2.61 -1.88 -23.95
CA ASP A 378 -1.54 -2.47 -23.14
C ASP A 378 -2.07 -3.00 -21.79
N GLY A 379 -3.31 -2.67 -21.43
CA GLY A 379 -3.88 -3.07 -20.16
C GLY A 379 -5.30 -2.53 -19.98
N ALA A 380 -6.00 -3.04 -18.99
CA ALA A 380 -7.35 -2.59 -18.64
C ALA A 380 -7.63 -2.81 -17.16
N MET A 381 -8.55 -2.01 -16.61
CA MET A 381 -9.15 -2.27 -15.30
C MET A 381 -10.57 -1.69 -15.26
N CYS A 382 -11.37 -2.14 -14.30
CA CYS A 382 -12.67 -1.56 -14.02
C CYS A 382 -12.81 -1.27 -12.53
N THR A 383 -13.24 -0.06 -12.20
CA THR A 383 -13.48 0.39 -10.83
C THR A 383 -14.92 0.91 -10.71
N ASN A 384 -15.29 1.44 -9.54
CA ASN A 384 -16.57 2.12 -9.37
C ASN A 384 -16.71 3.38 -10.24
N ASP A 385 -15.60 3.92 -10.76
CA ASP A 385 -15.57 5.11 -11.62
C ASP A 385 -15.66 4.77 -13.12
N GLY A 386 -15.71 3.48 -13.47
CA GLY A 386 -15.90 2.99 -14.83
C GLY A 386 -14.78 2.06 -15.31
N VAL A 387 -14.71 1.91 -16.64
CA VAL A 387 -13.76 1.07 -17.37
C VAL A 387 -12.61 1.93 -17.89
N PHE A 388 -11.39 1.50 -17.65
CA PHE A 388 -10.16 2.17 -18.07
C PHE A 388 -9.41 1.26 -19.03
N LEU A 389 -9.14 1.74 -20.23
CA LEU A 389 -8.30 1.07 -21.22
C LEU A 389 -6.99 1.85 -21.38
N PHE A 390 -5.86 1.19 -21.20
CA PHE A 390 -4.54 1.80 -21.17
C PHE A 390 -3.81 1.56 -22.49
N ARG A 391 -3.11 2.58 -23.00
CA ARG A 391 -2.33 2.52 -24.23
C ARG A 391 -1.21 3.55 -24.20
N GLY A 392 0.02 3.08 -24.31
CA GLY A 392 1.22 3.89 -24.19
C GLY A 392 1.26 4.62 -22.84
N PRO A 393 1.58 5.92 -22.84
CA PRO A 393 1.56 6.75 -21.64
C PRO A 393 0.16 7.26 -21.26
N SER A 394 -0.90 6.83 -21.96
CA SER A 394 -2.26 7.36 -21.85
C SER A 394 -3.30 6.30 -21.51
N TYR A 395 -4.47 6.74 -21.07
CA TYR A 395 -5.63 5.87 -20.87
C TYR A 395 -6.91 6.53 -21.39
N HIS A 396 -7.91 5.69 -21.65
CA HIS A 396 -9.25 6.05 -22.11
C HIS A 396 -10.28 5.55 -21.11
N GLN A 397 -11.17 6.43 -20.64
CA GLN A 397 -12.18 6.10 -19.64
C GLN A 397 -13.58 6.03 -20.25
N TYR A 398 -14.32 5.02 -19.82
CA TYR A 398 -15.73 4.81 -20.16
C TYR A 398 -16.52 4.63 -18.86
N SER A 399 -17.66 5.29 -18.73
CA SER A 399 -18.54 5.20 -17.56
C SER A 399 -19.14 3.80 -17.35
N SER A 400 -19.22 2.98 -18.41
CA SER A 400 -19.77 1.62 -18.34
C SER A 400 -19.32 0.78 -19.54
N MET A 401 -19.50 -0.54 -19.42
CA MET A 401 -19.32 -1.47 -20.55
C MET A 401 -20.24 -1.15 -21.73
N ALA A 402 -21.47 -0.68 -21.49
CA ALA A 402 -22.39 -0.29 -22.55
C ALA A 402 -21.84 0.90 -23.37
N GLN A 403 -21.21 1.86 -22.69
CA GLN A 403 -20.56 2.98 -23.38
C GLN A 403 -19.34 2.51 -24.18
N LEU A 404 -18.52 1.62 -23.62
CA LEU A 404 -17.34 1.09 -24.32
C LEU A 404 -17.75 0.33 -25.60
N LEU A 405 -18.69 -0.60 -25.50
CA LEU A 405 -19.12 -1.45 -26.62
C LEU A 405 -19.94 -0.68 -27.67
N GLY A 406 -20.56 0.45 -27.29
CA GLY A 406 -21.30 1.33 -28.19
C GLY A 406 -20.46 2.44 -28.84
N ALA A 407 -19.20 2.60 -28.46
CA ALA A 407 -18.35 3.69 -28.94
C ALA A 407 -17.83 3.42 -30.35
N GLN A 408 -17.94 4.43 -31.23
CA GLN A 408 -17.39 4.37 -32.60
C GLN A 408 -15.93 4.81 -32.69
N GLN A 409 -15.46 5.59 -31.72
CA GLN A 409 -14.09 6.10 -31.63
C GLN A 409 -13.61 6.05 -30.17
N PRO A 410 -12.29 6.00 -29.92
CA PRO A 410 -11.73 6.11 -28.58
C PRO A 410 -12.24 7.35 -27.85
N ALA A 411 -12.48 7.23 -26.54
CA ALA A 411 -12.66 8.41 -25.69
C ALA A 411 -11.39 9.29 -25.74
N PRO A 412 -11.43 10.58 -25.38
CA PRO A 412 -10.22 11.39 -25.32
C PRO A 412 -9.16 10.77 -24.38
N PRO A 413 -7.88 10.72 -24.78
CA PRO A 413 -6.83 10.16 -23.94
C PRO A 413 -6.52 11.08 -22.75
N GLN A 414 -6.16 10.47 -21.63
CA GLN A 414 -5.71 11.14 -20.41
C GLN A 414 -4.35 10.58 -19.99
N SER A 415 -3.51 11.40 -19.36
CA SER A 415 -2.15 11.01 -18.94
C SER A 415 -2.18 10.06 -17.74
N ILE A 416 -1.53 8.89 -17.87
CA ILE A 416 -1.34 7.95 -16.75
C ILE A 416 -0.46 8.61 -15.67
N ALA A 417 0.64 9.23 -16.09
CA ALA A 417 1.62 9.85 -15.20
C ALA A 417 0.99 10.96 -14.34
N THR A 418 0.13 11.80 -14.93
CA THR A 418 -0.53 12.88 -14.20
C THR A 418 -1.68 12.37 -13.34
N HIS A 419 -2.54 11.49 -13.87
CA HIS A 419 -3.76 11.08 -13.18
C HIS A 419 -3.50 10.05 -12.07
N PHE A 420 -2.74 9.00 -12.35
CA PHE A 420 -2.51 7.91 -11.40
C PHE A 420 -1.26 8.13 -10.55
N PHE A 421 -0.21 8.71 -11.14
CA PHE A 421 1.06 8.91 -10.44
C PHE A 421 1.28 10.34 -9.95
N HIS A 422 0.40 11.30 -10.24
CA HIS A 422 0.55 12.70 -9.81
C HIS A 422 1.93 13.28 -10.14
N CYS A 423 2.49 12.91 -11.30
CA CYS A 423 3.71 13.49 -11.83
C CYS A 423 3.49 14.97 -12.18
N PRO A 424 4.51 15.83 -11.96
CA PRO A 424 4.45 17.21 -12.40
C PRO A 424 4.28 17.29 -13.93
N GLN A 425 3.54 18.31 -14.37
CA GLN A 425 3.37 18.62 -15.79
C GLN A 425 4.57 19.39 -16.36
#